data_AF-A0A7V8YNJ0-F1
#
_entry.id   AF-A0A7V8YNJ0-F1
#
_cell.length_a   1.000
_cell.length_b   1.000
_cell.length_c   1.000
_cell.angle_alpha   90.00
_cell.angle_beta   90.00
_cell.angle_gamma   90.00
#
_symmetry.space_group_name_H-M   'P 1'
#
loop_
_entity.id
_entity.type
_entity.pdbx_description
1 polymer ?
#
loop_
_entity_poly.entity_id
_entity_poly.type
_entity_poly.pdbx_seq_one_letter_code
_entity_poly.pdbx_strand_id
1 'polypeptide(L)'
;IVLIQRLVLFLGYPTYSLTVTLASLLIFTGVGALLSGRYDPRSGRVVRGLLGAVAALTLFYQYGLPSLTDALLGWPLAGRVVVAFVVMAPLGICLGTFMPLGLGAVAGLTEHPREYVAWGWAVNGFASVIGAVLTTILAMAFGFRTVLFLAFVVYAIAVLALRALLRAPPVAAPPA
;
A
#
# COMPACT_ATOMS: atom_id res chain seq x y z
N ILE A 1 7.74 -6.61 -3.68
CA ILE A 1 8.43 -7.70 -4.40
C ILE A 1 8.11 -7.66 -5.89
N VAL A 2 6.84 -7.83 -6.29
CA VAL A 2 6.43 -7.83 -7.71
C VAL A 2 6.88 -6.56 -8.47
N LEU A 3 6.64 -5.38 -7.89
CA LEU A 3 7.03 -4.10 -8.50
C LEU A 3 8.55 -3.94 -8.60
N ILE A 4 9.28 -4.40 -7.58
CA ILE A 4 10.75 -4.38 -7.58
C ILE A 4 11.28 -5.25 -8.72
N GLN A 5 10.79 -6.49 -8.86
CA GLN A 5 11.25 -7.39 -9.94
C GLN A 5 10.94 -6.85 -11.34
N ARG A 6 9.78 -6.20 -11.53
CA ARG A 6 9.48 -5.50 -12.79
C ARG A 6 10.37 -4.29 -13.03
N LEU A 7 10.65 -3.48 -12.01
CA LEU A 7 11.55 -2.33 -12.13
C LEU A 7 13.01 -2.75 -12.34
N VAL A 8 13.43 -3.92 -11.82
CA VAL A 8 14.74 -4.52 -12.13
C VAL A 8 14.85 -4.80 -13.63
N LEU A 9 13.80 -5.39 -14.22
CA LEU A 9 13.71 -5.63 -15.67
C LEU A 9 13.75 -4.33 -16.49
N PHE A 10 13.14 -3.25 -15.99
CA PHE A 10 13.06 -1.98 -16.71
C PHE A 10 14.34 -1.12 -16.60
N LEU A 11 14.98 -1.10 -15.43
CA LEU A 11 16.20 -0.33 -15.16
C LEU A 11 17.48 -1.11 -15.49
N GLY A 12 17.40 -2.43 -15.70
CA GLY A 12 18.53 -3.29 -16.06
C GLY A 12 19.51 -3.61 -14.93
N TYR A 13 19.45 -2.88 -13.81
CA TYR A 13 20.35 -3.05 -12.67
C TYR A 13 19.56 -3.27 -11.36
N PRO A 14 19.76 -4.41 -10.68
CA PRO A 14 18.99 -4.75 -9.48
C PRO A 14 19.14 -3.75 -8.34
N THR A 15 20.37 -3.25 -8.15
CA THR A 15 20.71 -2.29 -7.09
C THR A 15 20.00 -0.96 -7.26
N TYR A 16 19.98 -0.39 -8.48
CA TYR A 16 19.28 0.87 -8.74
C TYR A 16 17.76 0.74 -8.61
N SER A 17 17.20 -0.37 -9.08
CA SER A 17 15.77 -0.62 -8.93
C SER A 17 15.36 -0.69 -7.47
N LEU A 18 16.12 -1.43 -6.65
CA LEU A 18 15.85 -1.54 -5.21
C LEU A 18 15.93 -0.18 -4.52
N THR A 19 17.01 0.58 -4.72
CA THR A 19 17.19 1.88 -4.03
C THR A 19 16.13 2.88 -4.45
N VAL A 20 15.84 3.01 -5.74
CA VAL A 20 14.80 3.94 -6.24
C VAL A 20 13.43 3.54 -5.73
N THR A 21 13.08 2.25 -5.80
CA THR A 21 11.76 1.77 -5.34
C THR A 21 11.58 2.03 -3.85
N LEU A 22 12.58 1.68 -3.03
CA LEU A 22 12.52 1.88 -1.58
C LEU A 22 12.50 3.36 -1.22
N ALA A 23 13.38 4.18 -1.80
CA ALA A 23 13.41 5.62 -1.56
C ALA A 23 12.08 6.29 -1.92
N SER A 24 11.52 5.94 -3.09
CA SER A 24 10.20 6.43 -3.51
C SER A 24 9.14 6.01 -2.50
N LEU A 25 9.08 4.73 -2.15
CA LEU A 25 8.10 4.22 -1.20
C LEU A 25 8.21 4.93 0.14
N LEU A 26 9.39 5.09 0.72
CA LEU A 26 9.58 5.79 1.99
C LEU A 26 9.12 7.25 1.95
N ILE A 27 9.48 7.99 0.90
CA ILE A 27 9.09 9.40 0.74
C ILE A 27 7.56 9.50 0.65
N PHE A 28 6.97 8.71 -0.25
CA PHE A 28 5.54 8.81 -0.54
C PHE A 28 4.65 8.19 0.55
N THR A 29 5.11 7.15 1.25
CA THR A 29 4.41 6.64 2.43
C THR A 29 4.45 7.63 3.58
N GLY A 30 5.56 8.35 3.77
CA GLY A 30 5.66 9.45 4.73
C GLY A 30 4.67 10.57 4.41
N VAL A 31 4.60 10.99 3.14
CA VAL A 31 3.63 12.00 2.67
C VAL A 31 2.18 11.51 2.88
N GLY A 32 1.89 10.25 2.55
CA GLY A 32 0.58 9.64 2.79
C GLY A 32 0.20 9.62 4.27
N ALA A 33 1.12 9.27 5.16
CA ALA A 33 0.88 9.28 6.60
C ALA A 33 0.58 10.70 7.13
N LEU A 34 1.32 11.72 6.66
CA LEU A 34 1.07 13.12 7.04
C LEU A 34 -0.29 13.63 6.56
N LEU A 35 -0.66 13.28 5.32
CA LEU A 35 -1.97 13.64 4.76
C LEU A 35 -3.11 12.95 5.50
N SER A 36 -2.88 11.74 6.01
CA SER A 36 -3.91 10.96 6.72
C SER A 36 -4.49 11.71 7.94
N GLY A 37 -3.65 12.46 8.68
CA GLY A 37 -4.07 13.25 9.84
C GLY A 37 -4.97 14.45 9.50
N ARG A 38 -5.05 14.85 8.23
CA ARG A 38 -5.90 15.95 7.77
C ARG A 38 -7.28 15.51 7.30
N TYR A 39 -7.49 14.20 7.12
CA TYR A 39 -8.77 13.68 6.63
C TYR A 39 -9.64 13.23 7.80
N ASP A 40 -10.92 13.61 7.79
CA ASP A 40 -11.90 13.04 8.70
C ASP A 40 -12.26 11.60 8.25
N PRO A 41 -11.85 10.56 9.01
CA PRO A 41 -12.11 9.17 8.64
C PRO A 41 -13.60 8.84 8.55
N ARG A 42 -14.44 9.57 9.32
CA ARG A 42 -15.88 9.32 9.41
C ARG A 42 -16.66 9.80 8.19
N SER A 43 -16.09 10.65 7.35
CA SER A 43 -16.79 11.18 6.16
C SER A 43 -17.09 10.09 5.10
N GLY A 44 -16.52 8.88 5.21
CA GLY A 44 -16.70 7.78 4.24
C GLY A 44 -16.14 8.06 2.84
N ARG A 45 -15.75 9.31 2.55
CA ARG A 45 -15.01 9.75 1.36
C ARG A 45 -13.62 9.14 1.30
N VAL A 46 -12.93 9.07 2.44
CA VAL A 46 -11.58 8.49 2.55
C VAL A 46 -11.61 7.00 2.16
N VAL A 47 -12.54 6.23 2.72
CA VAL A 47 -12.73 4.80 2.40
C VAL A 47 -13.02 4.58 0.91
N ARG A 48 -13.92 5.37 0.32
CA ARG A 48 -14.22 5.30 -1.12
C ARG A 48 -13.02 5.69 -1.97
N GLY A 49 -12.27 6.72 -1.56
CA GLY A 49 -11.04 7.14 -2.22
C GLY A 49 -9.96 6.05 -2.20
N LEU A 50 -9.77 5.37 -1.07
CA LEU A 50 -8.82 4.26 -0.95
C LEU A 50 -9.21 3.07 -1.80
N LEU A 51 -10.49 2.67 -1.79
CA LEU A 51 -11.00 1.59 -2.65
C LEU A 51 -10.80 1.93 -4.14
N GLY A 52 -11.16 3.16 -4.53
CA GLY A 52 -10.96 3.65 -5.89
C GLY A 52 -9.49 3.69 -6.28
N ALA A 53 -8.61 4.16 -5.38
CA ALA A 53 -7.17 4.23 -5.60
C ALA A 53 -6.56 2.83 -5.73
N VAL A 54 -6.90 1.89 -4.85
CA VAL A 54 -6.44 0.50 -4.91
C VAL A 54 -6.88 -0.15 -6.22
N ALA A 55 -8.15 -0.01 -6.62
CA ALA A 55 -8.65 -0.55 -7.88
C ALA A 55 -7.96 0.07 -9.10
N ALA A 56 -7.85 1.40 -9.15
CA ALA A 56 -7.18 2.11 -10.23
C ALA A 56 -5.70 1.74 -10.34
N LEU A 57 -4.99 1.65 -9.20
CA LEU A 57 -3.58 1.26 -9.13
C LEU A 57 -3.38 -0.17 -9.60
N THR A 58 -4.21 -1.12 -9.15
CA THR A 58 -4.13 -2.51 -9.61
C THR A 58 -4.34 -2.60 -11.11
N LEU A 59 -5.35 -1.91 -11.65
CA LEU A 59 -5.62 -1.89 -13.08
C LEU A 59 -4.45 -1.26 -13.87
N PHE A 60 -3.93 -0.14 -13.40
CA PHE A 60 -2.78 0.53 -13.97
C PHE A 60 -1.54 -0.36 -13.96
N TYR A 61 -1.21 -1.01 -12.85
CA TYR A 61 -0.04 -1.89 -12.79
C TYR A 61 -0.21 -3.17 -13.63
N GLN A 62 -1.44 -3.67 -13.77
CA GLN A 62 -1.72 -4.86 -14.56
C GLN A 62 -1.62 -4.58 -16.07
N TYR A 63 -2.23 -3.49 -16.55
CA TYR A 63 -2.41 -3.22 -17.98
C TYR A 63 -1.59 -2.02 -18.49
N GLY A 64 -1.44 -0.96 -17.70
CA GLY A 64 -0.73 0.26 -18.12
C GLY A 64 0.79 0.15 -17.98
N LEU A 65 1.27 -0.48 -16.91
CA LEU A 65 2.71 -0.55 -16.62
C LEU A 65 3.52 -1.27 -17.72
N PRO A 66 3.10 -2.43 -18.28
CA PRO A 66 3.83 -3.09 -19.35
C PRO A 66 3.98 -2.22 -20.60
N SER A 67 2.88 -1.61 -21.06
CA SER A 67 2.90 -0.71 -22.23
C SER A 67 3.74 0.53 -21.98
N LEU A 68 3.71 1.08 -20.76
CA LEU A 68 4.52 2.23 -20.36
C LEU A 68 6.00 1.86 -20.37
N THR A 69 6.38 0.72 -19.77
CA THR A 69 7.77 0.27 -19.76
C THR A 69 8.28 -0.05 -21.16
N ASP A 70 7.46 -0.68 -22.01
CA ASP A 70 7.86 -1.01 -23.38
C ASP A 70 8.09 0.25 -24.24
N ALA A 71 7.22 1.26 -24.10
CA ALA A 71 7.38 2.53 -24.81
C ALA A 71 8.63 3.33 -24.34
N LEU A 72 9.04 3.17 -23.08
CA LEU A 72 10.14 3.91 -22.46
C LEU A 72 11.45 3.11 -22.40
N LEU A 73 11.47 1.88 -22.92
CA LEU A 73 12.68 1.06 -23.03
C LEU A 73 13.76 1.70 -23.91
N GLY A 74 13.43 2.69 -24.74
CA GLY A 74 14.41 3.46 -25.53
C GLY A 74 14.99 4.68 -24.81
N TRP A 75 14.44 5.08 -23.66
CA TRP A 75 14.86 6.31 -22.96
C TRP A 75 16.17 6.15 -22.19
N PRO A 76 16.91 7.24 -21.94
CA PRO A 76 18.09 7.21 -21.07
C PRO A 76 17.72 6.81 -19.64
N LEU A 77 18.68 6.21 -18.92
CA LEU A 77 18.50 5.66 -17.57
C LEU A 77 17.84 6.67 -16.60
N ALA A 78 18.29 7.93 -16.64
CA ALA A 78 17.74 9.00 -15.78
C ALA A 78 16.23 9.20 -15.98
N GLY A 79 15.76 9.17 -17.23
CA GLY A 79 14.33 9.27 -17.54
C GLY A 79 13.52 8.09 -17.00
N ARG A 80 14.05 6.87 -17.12
CA ARG A 80 13.42 5.66 -16.56
C ARG A 80 13.33 5.69 -15.04
N VAL A 81 14.36 6.21 -14.37
CA VAL A 81 14.38 6.40 -12.91
C VAL A 81 13.30 7.39 -12.47
N VAL A 82 13.16 8.53 -13.14
CA VAL A 82 12.11 9.51 -12.83
C VAL A 82 10.73 8.91 -13.02
N VAL A 83 10.49 8.18 -14.12
CA VAL A 83 9.21 7.51 -14.36
C VAL A 83 8.92 6.48 -13.27
N ALA A 84 9.89 5.64 -12.92
CA ALA A 84 9.75 4.67 -11.83
C ALA A 84 9.38 5.36 -10.51
N PHE A 85 10.04 6.46 -10.18
CA PHE A 85 9.77 7.26 -8.98
C PHE A 85 8.33 7.78 -8.95
N VAL A 86 7.88 8.40 -10.05
CA VAL A 86 6.52 8.95 -10.19
C VAL A 86 5.47 7.85 -10.14
N VAL A 87 5.72 6.71 -10.78
CA VAL A 87 4.81 5.56 -10.80
C VAL A 87 4.64 4.95 -9.39
N MET A 88 5.65 5.04 -8.54
CA MET A 88 5.58 4.56 -7.16
C MET A 88 4.85 5.54 -6.22
N ALA A 89 4.72 6.81 -6.60
CA ALA A 89 4.10 7.85 -5.78
C ALA A 89 2.67 7.55 -5.32
N PRO A 90 1.71 7.25 -6.22
CA PRO A 90 0.33 7.02 -5.81
C PRO A 90 0.18 5.78 -4.93
N LEU A 91 0.98 4.74 -5.18
CA LEU A 91 0.99 3.54 -4.35
C LEU A 91 1.58 3.82 -2.96
N GLY A 92 2.70 4.55 -2.88
CA GLY A 92 3.30 4.93 -1.60
C GLY A 92 2.35 5.76 -0.75
N ILE A 93 1.70 6.78 -1.33
CA ILE A 93 0.72 7.62 -0.62
C ILE A 93 -0.45 6.77 -0.13
N CYS A 94 -1.01 5.92 -0.99
CA CYS A 94 -2.13 5.05 -0.63
C CYS A 94 -1.76 4.12 0.55
N LEU A 95 -0.63 3.41 0.46
CA LEU A 95 -0.15 2.54 1.52
C LEU A 95 0.15 3.29 2.83
N GLY A 96 0.75 4.48 2.74
CA GLY A 96 1.07 5.33 3.89
C GLY A 96 -0.16 5.81 4.66
N THR A 97 -1.32 5.92 4.01
CA THR A 97 -2.57 6.34 4.67
C THR A 97 -3.29 5.20 5.41
N PHE A 98 -3.09 3.94 5.03
CA PHE A 98 -3.84 2.80 5.60
C PHE A 98 -3.56 2.59 7.09
N MET A 99 -2.29 2.53 7.47
CA MET A 99 -1.90 2.17 8.84
C MET A 99 -2.32 3.24 9.87
N PRO A 100 -2.10 4.55 9.67
CA PRO A 100 -2.58 5.57 10.59
C PRO A 100 -4.10 5.58 10.73
N LEU A 101 -4.85 5.43 9.63
CA LEU A 101 -6.31 5.41 9.65
C LEU A 101 -6.85 4.19 10.39
N GLY A 102 -6.28 3.01 10.16
CA GLY A 102 -6.65 1.78 10.86
C GLY A 102 -6.39 1.86 12.35
N LEU A 103 -5.19 2.32 12.75
CA LEU A 103 -4.84 2.48 14.16
C LEU A 103 -5.73 3.52 14.85
N GLY A 104 -6.00 4.66 14.21
CA GLY A 104 -6.91 5.68 14.76
C GLY A 104 -8.34 5.18 14.93
N ALA A 105 -8.83 4.36 13.99
CA ALA A 105 -10.16 3.76 14.07
C ALA A 105 -10.27 2.73 15.21
N VAL A 106 -9.27 1.86 15.39
CA VAL A 106 -9.28 0.86 16.48
C VAL A 106 -9.08 1.54 17.83
N ALA A 107 -8.17 2.51 17.93
CA ALA A 107 -7.91 3.23 19.17
C ALA A 107 -9.15 4.00 19.69
N GLY A 108 -10.06 4.42 18.80
CA GLY A 108 -11.33 5.04 19.18
C GLY A 108 -12.42 4.06 19.64
N LEU A 109 -12.20 2.74 19.54
CA LEU A 109 -13.16 1.68 19.89
C LEU A 109 -12.72 0.87 21.12
N THR A 110 -11.67 1.28 21.84
CA THR A 110 -11.15 0.53 22.97
C THR A 110 -10.63 1.46 24.06
N GLU A 111 -10.83 1.06 25.32
CA GLU A 111 -10.31 1.74 26.50
C GLU A 111 -8.77 1.65 26.63
N HIS A 112 -8.11 0.74 25.88
CA HIS A 112 -6.67 0.47 25.93
C HIS A 112 -5.95 0.81 24.61
N PRO A 113 -5.95 2.07 24.15
CA PRO A 113 -5.46 2.45 22.82
C PRO A 113 -3.97 2.12 22.60
N ARG A 114 -3.14 2.19 23.65
CA ARG A 114 -1.69 1.92 23.56
C ARG A 114 -1.38 0.46 23.23
N GLU A 115 -2.10 -0.48 23.84
CA GLU A 115 -1.90 -1.91 23.65
C GLU A 115 -2.30 -2.35 22.23
N TYR A 116 -3.40 -1.79 21.71
CA TYR A 116 -3.84 -2.07 20.34
C TYR A 116 -2.89 -1.50 19.29
N VAL A 117 -2.28 -0.34 19.54
CA VAL A 117 -1.23 0.19 18.66
C VAL A 117 -0.02 -0.74 18.64
N ALA A 118 0.42 -1.25 19.80
CA ALA A 118 1.52 -2.22 19.87
C ALA A 118 1.18 -3.52 19.13
N TRP A 119 -0.05 -4.03 19.28
CA TRP A 119 -0.56 -5.18 18.54
C TRP A 119 -0.60 -4.94 17.03
N GLY A 120 -1.03 -3.77 16.58
CA GLY A 120 -1.04 -3.40 15.16
C GLY A 120 0.36 -3.45 14.53
N TRP A 121 1.38 -3.00 15.27
CA TRP A 121 2.78 -3.12 14.85
C TRP A 121 3.26 -4.58 14.82
N ALA A 122 2.90 -5.38 15.82
CA ALA A 122 3.25 -6.81 15.85
C ALA A 122 2.66 -7.58 14.66
N VAL A 123 1.38 -7.36 14.37
CA VAL A 123 0.68 -7.95 13.22
C VAL A 123 1.31 -7.49 11.91
N ASN A 124 1.65 -6.20 11.78
CA ASN A 124 2.33 -5.68 10.59
C ASN A 124 3.69 -6.34 10.35
N GLY A 125 4.48 -6.57 11.41
CA GLY A 125 5.75 -7.28 11.33
C GLY A 125 5.58 -8.72 10.85
N PHE A 126 4.66 -9.46 11.47
CA PHE A 126 4.34 -10.85 11.10
C PHE A 126 3.83 -10.97 9.66
N ALA A 127 2.88 -10.12 9.27
CA ALA A 127 2.31 -10.09 7.93
C ALA A 127 3.35 -9.73 6.86
N SER A 128 4.34 -8.88 7.18
CA SER A 128 5.41 -8.54 6.25
C SER A 128 6.31 -9.73 5.94
N VAL A 129 6.64 -10.56 6.94
CA VAL A 129 7.44 -11.77 6.76
C VAL A 129 6.67 -12.80 5.93
N ILE A 130 5.45 -13.13 6.34
CA ILE A 130 4.61 -14.10 5.62
C ILE A 130 4.32 -13.62 4.21
N GLY A 131 3.95 -12.35 4.06
CA GLY A 131 3.65 -11.74 2.78
C GLY A 131 4.84 -11.80 1.82
N ALA A 132 6.06 -11.56 2.30
CA ALA A 132 7.26 -11.64 1.48
C ALA A 132 7.51 -13.07 0.95
N VAL A 133 7.39 -14.06 1.82
CA VAL A 133 7.59 -15.48 1.46
C VAL A 133 6.49 -15.97 0.51
N LEU A 134 5.22 -15.76 0.88
CA LEU A 134 4.07 -16.15 0.05
C LEU A 134 4.11 -15.49 -1.33
N THR A 135 4.39 -14.19 -1.39
CA THR A 135 4.48 -13.46 -2.66
C THR A 135 5.50 -14.09 -3.60
N THR A 136 6.65 -14.50 -3.06
CA THR A 136 7.72 -15.11 -3.86
C THR A 136 7.31 -16.49 -4.38
N ILE A 137 6.74 -17.34 -3.51
CA ILE A 137 6.25 -18.67 -3.87
C ILE A 137 5.15 -18.57 -4.92
N LEU A 138 4.14 -17.73 -4.71
CA LEU A 138 3.03 -17.57 -5.65
C LEU A 138 3.49 -16.95 -6.98
N ALA A 139 4.45 -16.03 -6.97
CA ALA A 139 4.99 -15.46 -8.19
C ALA A 139 5.71 -16.52 -9.04
N MET A 140 6.44 -17.43 -8.40
CA MET A 140 7.12 -18.53 -9.09
C MET A 140 6.15 -19.61 -9.60
N ALA A 141 5.11 -19.92 -8.82
CA ALA A 141 4.15 -20.98 -9.15
C ALA A 141 3.08 -20.55 -10.16
N PHE A 142 2.53 -19.34 -10.02
CA PHE A 142 1.35 -18.87 -10.76
C PHE A 142 1.56 -17.55 -11.51
N GLY A 143 2.78 -17.00 -11.47
CA GLY A 143 3.14 -15.76 -12.14
C GLY A 143 2.66 -14.49 -11.43
N PHE A 144 3.17 -13.34 -11.90
CA PHE A 144 2.93 -12.03 -11.29
C PHE A 144 1.48 -11.55 -11.34
N ARG A 145 0.73 -11.94 -12.38
CA ARG A 145 -0.67 -11.51 -12.55
C ARG A 145 -1.55 -12.02 -11.39
N THR A 146 -1.40 -13.29 -11.04
CA THR A 146 -2.13 -13.93 -9.95
C THR A 146 -1.81 -13.27 -8.60
N VAL A 147 -0.54 -12.97 -8.36
CA VAL A 147 -0.09 -12.28 -7.15
C VAL A 147 -0.68 -10.88 -7.03
N LEU A 148 -0.68 -10.10 -8.12
CA LEU A 148 -1.26 -8.76 -8.15
C LEU A 148 -2.78 -8.79 -7.89
N PHE A 149 -3.48 -9.77 -8.46
CA PHE A 149 -4.89 -9.97 -8.22
C PHE A 149 -5.17 -10.34 -6.75
N LEU A 150 -4.40 -11.27 -6.18
CA LEU A 150 -4.55 -11.65 -4.77
C LEU A 150 -4.26 -10.47 -3.84
N ALA A 151 -3.22 -9.69 -4.13
CA ALA A 151 -2.91 -8.47 -3.38
C ALA A 151 -4.09 -7.49 -3.42
N PHE A 152 -4.71 -7.29 -4.58
CA PHE A 152 -5.92 -6.47 -4.71
C PHE A 152 -7.07 -6.97 -3.83
N VAL A 153 -7.35 -8.27 -3.84
CA VAL A 153 -8.40 -8.87 -3.00
C VAL A 153 -8.12 -8.63 -1.52
N VAL A 154 -6.88 -8.84 -1.06
CA VAL A 154 -6.48 -8.60 0.33
C VAL A 154 -6.67 -7.14 0.72
N TYR A 155 -6.24 -6.20 -0.12
CA TYR A 155 -6.44 -4.77 0.14
C TYR A 155 -7.93 -4.38 0.10
N ALA A 156 -8.73 -4.96 -0.78
CA ALA A 156 -10.17 -4.71 -0.82
C ALA A 156 -10.86 -5.18 0.48
N ILE A 157 -10.50 -6.36 0.99
CA ILE A 157 -10.97 -6.85 2.29
C ILE A 157 -10.55 -5.89 3.42
N ALA A 158 -9.30 -5.42 3.42
CA ALA A 158 -8.82 -4.46 4.41
C ALA A 158 -9.62 -3.15 4.41
N VAL A 159 -9.95 -2.60 3.23
CA VAL A 159 -10.78 -1.38 3.13
C VAL A 159 -12.20 -1.63 3.64
N LEU A 160 -12.79 -2.80 3.33
CA LEU A 160 -14.12 -3.17 3.83
C LEU A 160 -14.13 -3.33 5.36
N ALA A 161 -13.11 -3.96 5.93
CA ALA A 161 -12.93 -4.07 7.37
C ALA A 161 -12.78 -2.68 8.03
N LEU A 162 -11.96 -1.79 7.45
CA LEU A 162 -11.82 -0.41 7.92
C LEU A 162 -13.16 0.34 7.87
N ARG A 163 -13.96 0.15 6.81
CA ARG A 163 -15.30 0.74 6.70
C ARG A 163 -16.24 0.25 7.80
N ALA A 164 -16.21 -1.04 8.12
CA ALA A 164 -17.01 -1.61 9.19
C ALA A 164 -16.59 -1.03 10.55
N LEU A 165 -15.28 -0.93 10.78
CA LEU A 165 -14.69 -0.38 11.99
C LEU A 165 -15.05 1.10 12.21
N LEU A 166 -14.97 1.91 11.16
CA LEU A 166 -15.33 3.33 11.20
C LEU A 166 -16.83 3.59 11.41
N ARG A 167 -17.68 2.58 11.18
CA ARG A 167 -19.13 2.64 11.41
C ARG A 167 -19.54 2.18 12.80
N ALA A 168 -18.66 1.50 13.54
CA ALA A 168 -18.95 1.05 14.89
C ALA A 168 -19.09 2.26 15.83
N PRO A 169 -20.09 2.27 16.73
CA PRO A 169 -20.21 3.32 17.73
C PRO A 169 -18.99 3.30 18.67
N PRO A 170 -18.46 4.47 19.08
CA PRO A 170 -17.39 4.52 20.05
C PRO A 170 -17.84 3.90 21.38
N VAL A 171 -16.92 3.23 22.07
CA VAL A 171 -17.18 2.73 23.43
C VAL A 171 -17.46 3.94 24.32
N ALA A 172 -18.59 3.91 25.04
CA ALA A 172 -18.93 4.95 26.01
C ALA A 172 -17.84 5.01 27.07
N ALA A 173 -17.30 6.21 27.32
CA ALA A 173 -16.32 6.39 28.39
C ALA A 173 -16.94 5.91 29.73
N PRO A 174 -16.18 5.18 30.57
CA PRO A 174 -16.68 4.77 31.88
C PRO A 174 -17.08 6.02 32.69
N PRO A 175 -18.17 5.97 33.46
CA PRO A 175 -18.55 7.09 34.33
C PRO A 175 -17.43 7.35 35.34
N ALA A 176 -17.06 8.63 35.47
CA ALA A 176 -16.03 9.12 36.39
C ALA A 176 -16.41 8.93 37.86
#